data_AF-A0A662WK54-F1
#
_entry.id   AF-A0A662WK54-F1
#
_cell.length_a   1.000
_cell.length_b   1.000
_cell.length_c   1.000
_cell.angle_alpha   90.00
_cell.angle_beta   90.00
_cell.angle_gamma   90.00
#
_symmetry.space_group_name_H-M   'P 1'
#
loop_
_entity.id
_entity.type
_entity.pdbx_description
1 polymer ?
#
loop_
_entity_poly.entity_id
_entity_poly.type
_entity_poly.pdbx_seq_one_letter_code
_entity_poly.pdbx_strand_id
1 'polypeptide(L)'
;MGALFAAVLLYPLDVVKTRRQVDVDDSKEDGEQDAEAKAKAVELRKKKARNMLVTCWLIYRHEGLEGLFAGLSSKMVHTVSSNFAYFYWYSFLKTAVEKHSSTPITTGMSLLMASTAGALNMSMTLPLEMINTRAQIQASDDESSDSDDKTEAKEGHRRGMWELAKEIYAEDGLQSFWKGFIPSMVLVSNPSINYTIFDKLKLRLQMSKMAASNAARVSSLTALEAFLLAAIAKAVATIVTYPVIRAKVLMQAQKKQIAGKQAASGHHHHHAEMGNSMVQVLRRIGELEGPSGYFKGCSAQLFNTVIKSALLVMTKEQITKYTMRVLYLLRRNATPQAALEAAKA
;
A
#
# COMPACT_ATOMS: atom_id res chain seq x y z
N MET A 1 14.83 -9.96 2.30
CA MET A 1 15.63 -8.86 2.86
C MET A 1 15.31 -7.50 2.24
N GLY A 2 15.47 -7.28 0.93
CA GLY A 2 15.23 -5.96 0.31
C GLY A 2 13.81 -5.37 0.52
N ALA A 3 12.77 -6.21 0.48
CA ALA A 3 11.40 -5.77 0.70
C ALA A 3 11.12 -5.28 2.13
N LEU A 4 11.77 -5.87 3.14
CA LEU A 4 11.62 -5.45 4.55
C LEU A 4 12.33 -4.14 4.82
N PHE A 5 13.54 -3.96 4.28
CA PHE A 5 14.29 -2.71 4.40
C PHE A 5 13.54 -1.54 3.73
N ALA A 6 13.02 -1.76 2.53
CA ALA A 6 12.17 -0.78 1.86
C ALA A 6 10.89 -0.49 2.66
N ALA A 7 10.22 -1.51 3.21
CA ALA A 7 9.01 -1.33 4.00
C ALA A 7 9.23 -0.48 5.25
N VAL A 8 10.37 -0.64 5.94
CA VAL A 8 10.73 0.17 7.12
C VAL A 8 11.01 1.62 6.74
N LEU A 9 11.82 1.86 5.70
CA LEU A 9 12.16 3.21 5.26
C LEU A 9 10.96 4.00 4.73
N LEU A 10 10.03 3.33 4.08
CA LEU A 10 8.86 3.94 3.45
C LEU A 10 7.63 3.98 4.38
N TYR A 11 7.74 3.41 5.58
CA TYR A 11 6.64 3.31 6.51
C TYR A 11 6.01 4.65 6.89
N PRO A 12 6.80 5.71 7.19
CA PRO A 12 6.26 7.06 7.44
C PRO A 12 5.32 7.57 6.35
N LEU A 13 5.68 7.32 5.09
CA LEU A 13 4.91 7.78 3.93
C LEU A 13 3.64 6.96 3.73
N ASP A 14 3.67 5.68 4.12
CA ASP A 14 2.50 4.81 4.10
C ASP A 14 1.47 5.25 5.13
N VAL A 15 1.90 5.59 6.35
CA VAL A 15 1.02 6.13 7.39
C VAL A 15 0.35 7.43 6.91
N VAL A 16 1.14 8.39 6.39
CA VAL A 16 0.61 9.68 5.89
C VAL A 16 -0.39 9.49 4.75
N LYS A 17 -0.07 8.58 3.82
CA LYS A 17 -0.96 8.26 2.69
C LYS A 17 -2.27 7.66 3.21
N THR A 18 -2.21 6.64 4.07
CA THR A 18 -3.40 5.92 4.57
C THR A 18 -4.32 6.85 5.33
N ARG A 19 -3.80 7.65 6.26
CA ARG A 19 -4.62 8.62 7.02
C ARG A 19 -5.31 9.63 6.12
N ARG A 20 -4.60 10.13 5.11
CA ARG A 20 -5.16 11.08 4.14
C ARG A 20 -6.22 10.46 3.23
N GLN A 21 -6.18 9.15 3.01
CA GLN A 21 -7.20 8.43 2.23
C GLN A 21 -8.47 8.17 3.04
N VAL A 22 -8.32 8.05 4.37
CA VAL A 22 -9.41 7.74 5.31
C VAL A 22 -10.16 8.97 5.78
N ASP A 23 -9.51 10.13 5.83
CA ASP A 23 -10.16 11.40 6.18
C ASP A 23 -11.38 11.67 5.26
N VAL A 24 -12.60 11.53 5.80
CA VAL A 24 -13.87 11.84 5.12
C VAL A 24 -14.34 13.23 5.56
N ASP A 25 -14.82 14.04 4.62
CA ASP A 25 -15.39 15.36 4.93
C ASP A 25 -16.88 15.23 5.33
N ASP A 26 -17.14 14.98 6.61
CA ASP A 26 -18.50 14.81 7.17
C ASP A 26 -19.16 16.14 7.57
N SER A 27 -18.60 17.28 7.14
CA SER A 27 -19.06 18.64 7.50
C SER A 27 -20.49 19.00 7.07
N LYS A 28 -21.16 18.13 6.30
CA LYS A 28 -22.56 18.23 5.89
C LYS A 28 -23.54 17.57 6.86
N GLU A 29 -23.09 16.69 7.75
CA GLU A 29 -23.94 16.06 8.77
C GLU A 29 -24.00 16.88 10.06
N ASP A 30 -22.94 17.63 10.37
CA ASP A 30 -22.91 18.53 11.52
C ASP A 30 -23.65 19.84 11.21
N GLY A 31 -24.75 20.05 11.93
CA GLY A 31 -25.59 21.25 11.89
C GLY A 31 -24.84 22.57 12.09
N GLU A 32 -25.59 23.65 11.92
CA GLU A 32 -25.19 25.05 11.70
C GLU A 32 -24.41 25.76 12.83
N GLN A 33 -23.82 25.03 13.77
CA GLN A 33 -23.05 25.61 14.87
C GLN A 33 -21.55 25.63 14.51
N ASP A 34 -20.99 26.83 14.54
CA ASP A 34 -19.57 27.21 14.37
C ASP A 34 -19.00 27.25 12.94
N ALA A 35 -19.49 28.21 12.14
CA ALA A 35 -18.92 28.59 10.84
C ALA A 35 -17.45 29.04 10.91
N GLU A 36 -17.02 29.66 12.02
CA GLU A 36 -15.64 30.15 12.20
C GLU A 36 -14.65 29.03 12.56
N ALA A 37 -15.08 28.05 13.37
CA ALA A 37 -14.32 26.83 13.63
C ALA A 37 -14.25 25.96 12.37
N LYS A 38 -15.36 25.84 11.60
CA LYS A 38 -15.35 25.21 10.27
C LYS A 38 -14.37 25.92 9.32
N ALA A 39 -14.34 27.24 9.26
CA ALA A 39 -13.42 27.98 8.39
C ALA A 39 -11.94 27.78 8.77
N LYS A 40 -11.59 27.87 10.06
CA LYS A 40 -10.22 27.58 10.55
C LYS A 40 -9.83 26.12 10.35
N ALA A 41 -10.73 25.17 10.61
CA ALA A 41 -10.47 23.75 10.37
C ALA A 41 -10.31 23.44 8.88
N VAL A 42 -11.12 24.06 8.01
CA VAL A 42 -11.00 23.96 6.54
C VAL A 42 -9.69 24.57 6.05
N GLU A 43 -9.25 25.70 6.58
CA GLU A 43 -7.98 26.33 6.21
C GLU A 43 -6.76 25.51 6.66
N LEU A 44 -6.78 25.02 7.91
CA LEU A 44 -5.76 24.14 8.46
C LEU A 44 -5.69 22.82 7.67
N ARG A 45 -6.85 22.25 7.29
CA ARG A 45 -6.97 21.07 6.42
C ARG A 45 -6.48 21.34 5.00
N LYS A 46 -6.76 22.51 4.42
CA LYS A 46 -6.26 22.92 3.09
C LYS A 46 -4.74 23.07 3.10
N LYS A 47 -4.17 23.57 4.19
CA LYS A 47 -2.71 23.65 4.43
C LYS A 47 -2.09 22.26 4.64
N LYS A 48 -2.73 21.37 5.42
CA LYS A 48 -2.36 19.95 5.64
C LYS A 48 -2.48 19.12 4.34
N ALA A 49 -3.44 19.46 3.48
CA ALA A 49 -3.67 18.82 2.18
C ALA A 49 -2.66 19.26 1.10
N ARG A 50 -2.09 20.47 1.17
CA ARG A 50 -1.23 20.96 0.09
C ARG A 50 0.15 20.30 0.07
N ASN A 51 0.72 19.98 1.23
CA ASN A 51 2.12 19.54 1.32
C ASN A 51 2.26 18.25 2.14
N MET A 52 2.53 17.13 1.46
CA MET A 52 2.75 15.82 2.13
C MET A 52 3.88 15.86 3.16
N LEU A 53 4.93 16.65 2.91
CA LEU A 53 6.04 16.88 3.84
C LEU A 53 5.61 17.65 5.09
N VAL A 54 4.67 18.58 4.97
CA VAL A 54 4.10 19.30 6.12
C VAL A 54 3.27 18.34 6.95
N THR A 55 2.50 17.45 6.34
CA THR A 55 1.77 16.39 7.07
C THR A 55 2.73 15.46 7.83
N CYS A 56 3.83 15.04 7.19
CA CYS A 56 4.85 14.21 7.85
C CYS A 56 5.48 14.94 9.05
N TRP A 57 5.81 16.22 8.88
CA TRP A 57 6.38 17.04 9.94
C TRP A 57 5.40 17.29 11.09
N LEU A 58 4.12 17.48 10.77
CA LEU A 58 3.06 17.67 11.75
C LEU A 58 2.85 16.39 12.57
N ILE A 59 2.79 15.22 11.92
CA ILE A 59 2.71 13.92 12.61
C ILE A 59 3.94 13.71 13.50
N TYR A 60 5.14 14.01 13.01
CA TYR A 60 6.35 13.89 13.82
C TYR A 60 6.36 14.82 15.04
N ARG A 61 5.84 16.04 14.91
CA ARG A 61 5.80 17.02 15.99
C ARG A 61 4.73 16.72 17.05
N HIS A 62 3.62 16.13 16.63
CA HIS A 62 2.46 15.89 17.50
C HIS A 62 2.46 14.47 18.11
N GLU A 63 2.81 13.45 17.33
CA GLU A 63 2.75 12.03 17.76
C GLU A 63 4.15 11.40 17.95
N GLY A 64 5.21 12.19 17.76
CA GLY A 64 6.60 11.73 17.85
C GLY A 64 6.99 10.70 16.80
N LEU A 65 8.12 10.01 17.06
CA LEU A 65 8.57 8.88 16.23
C LEU A 65 7.58 7.71 16.28
N GLU A 66 6.86 7.57 17.39
CA GLU A 66 5.97 6.44 17.59
C GLU A 66 4.75 6.52 16.67
N GLY A 67 4.14 7.69 16.44
CA GLY A 67 3.07 7.90 15.44
C GLY A 67 3.48 7.59 14.01
N LEU A 68 4.71 7.95 13.64
CA LEU A 68 5.25 7.76 12.30
C LEU A 68 5.51 6.27 11.97
N PHE A 69 5.72 5.43 13.00
CA PHE A 69 5.91 3.99 12.90
C PHE A 69 4.71 3.17 13.43
N ALA A 70 3.54 3.80 13.57
CA ALA A 70 2.32 3.14 14.04
C ALA A 70 1.88 2.00 13.10
N GLY A 71 1.98 0.77 13.60
CA GLY A 71 1.66 -0.46 12.84
C GLY A 71 2.85 -1.10 12.12
N LEU A 72 4.09 -0.61 12.31
CA LEU A 72 5.27 -1.17 11.64
C LEU A 72 5.43 -2.67 11.92
N SER A 73 5.23 -3.10 13.17
CA SER A 73 5.28 -4.51 13.57
C SER A 73 4.24 -5.35 12.80
N SER A 74 3.00 -4.85 12.69
CA SER A 74 1.94 -5.48 11.91
C SER A 74 2.31 -5.58 10.42
N LYS A 75 2.90 -4.51 9.86
CA LYS A 75 3.37 -4.50 8.47
C LYS A 75 4.46 -5.52 8.21
N MET A 76 5.42 -5.66 9.13
CA MET A 76 6.51 -6.62 9.00
C MET A 76 5.96 -8.04 9.01
N VAL A 77 5.08 -8.36 9.97
CA VAL A 77 4.41 -9.67 10.04
C VAL A 77 3.61 -9.95 8.77
N HIS A 78 2.82 -8.98 8.31
CA HIS A 78 2.08 -9.08 7.05
C HIS A 78 3.02 -9.34 5.86
N THR A 79 4.11 -8.58 5.72
CA THR A 79 5.04 -8.73 4.60
C THR A 79 5.76 -10.08 4.60
N VAL A 80 6.17 -10.58 5.77
CA VAL A 80 6.79 -11.91 5.89
C VAL A 80 5.77 -13.00 5.54
N SER A 81 4.59 -12.95 6.15
CA SER A 81 3.52 -13.92 5.92
C SER A 81 3.07 -13.94 4.45
N SER A 82 2.84 -12.77 3.85
CA SER A 82 2.42 -12.66 2.46
C SER A 82 3.48 -13.16 1.48
N ASN A 83 4.76 -12.88 1.72
CA ASN A 83 5.81 -13.39 0.83
C ASN A 83 5.91 -14.91 0.93
N PHE A 84 5.84 -15.46 2.15
CA PHE A 84 5.84 -16.91 2.37
C PHE A 84 4.65 -17.58 1.67
N ALA A 85 3.43 -17.10 1.91
CA ALA A 85 2.21 -17.64 1.30
C ALA A 85 2.25 -17.55 -0.23
N TYR A 86 2.73 -16.43 -0.80
CA TYR A 86 2.90 -16.28 -2.24
C TYR A 86 3.85 -17.34 -2.82
N PHE A 87 5.05 -17.52 -2.24
CA PHE A 87 6.00 -18.52 -2.72
C PHE A 87 5.50 -19.94 -2.53
N TYR A 88 4.78 -20.22 -1.44
CA TYR A 88 4.15 -21.52 -1.20
C TYR A 88 3.12 -21.84 -2.28
N TRP A 89 2.14 -20.95 -2.51
CA TRP A 89 1.11 -21.16 -3.51
C TRP A 89 1.65 -21.20 -4.94
N TYR A 90 2.62 -20.33 -5.24
CA TYR A 90 3.29 -20.34 -6.53
C TYR A 90 4.03 -21.68 -6.76
N SER A 91 4.77 -22.17 -5.77
CA SER A 91 5.49 -23.45 -5.86
C SER A 91 4.52 -24.61 -5.99
N PHE A 92 3.45 -24.63 -5.19
CA PHE A 92 2.41 -25.65 -5.24
C PHE A 92 1.75 -25.73 -6.63
N LEU A 93 1.32 -24.58 -7.17
CA LEU A 93 0.70 -24.51 -8.49
C LEU A 93 1.69 -24.87 -9.61
N LYS A 94 2.95 -24.43 -9.50
CA LYS A 94 4.01 -24.79 -10.45
C LYS A 94 4.24 -26.29 -10.47
N THR A 95 4.40 -26.93 -9.31
CA THR A 95 4.58 -28.39 -9.20
C THR A 95 3.35 -29.16 -9.67
N ALA A 96 2.13 -28.67 -9.40
CA ALA A 96 0.91 -29.29 -9.89
C ALA A 96 0.80 -29.27 -11.42
N VAL A 97 1.20 -28.15 -12.06
CA VAL A 97 1.20 -28.01 -13.52
C VAL A 97 2.32 -28.80 -14.18
N GLU A 98 3.54 -28.77 -13.63
CA GLU A 98 4.68 -29.58 -14.11
C GLU A 98 4.39 -31.08 -13.99
N LYS A 99 3.60 -31.51 -13.00
CA LYS A 99 3.19 -32.91 -12.84
C LYS A 99 2.12 -33.37 -13.83
N HIS A 100 1.29 -32.46 -14.35
CA HIS A 100 0.16 -32.80 -15.23
C HIS A 100 0.40 -32.42 -16.69
N SER A 101 1.50 -31.73 -17.02
CA SER A 101 1.80 -31.27 -18.36
C SER A 101 3.26 -31.55 -18.72
N SER A 102 3.47 -32.35 -19.78
CA SER A 102 4.80 -32.61 -20.36
C SER A 102 5.26 -31.50 -21.34
N THR A 103 4.50 -30.40 -21.46
CA THR A 103 4.82 -29.28 -22.34
C THR A 103 5.41 -28.11 -21.54
N PRO A 104 6.32 -27.31 -22.13
CA PRO A 104 6.86 -26.14 -21.47
C PRO A 104 5.74 -25.13 -21.15
N ILE A 105 5.77 -24.56 -19.96
CA ILE A 105 4.72 -23.67 -19.44
C ILE A 105 4.52 -22.47 -20.38
N THR A 106 3.41 -22.45 -21.11
CA THR A 106 3.02 -21.32 -21.97
C THR A 106 2.72 -20.06 -21.13
N THR A 107 2.96 -18.88 -21.69
CA THR A 107 2.71 -17.57 -21.05
C THR A 107 1.29 -17.45 -20.47
N GLY A 108 0.28 -17.97 -21.16
CA GLY A 108 -1.12 -17.97 -20.69
C GLY A 108 -1.34 -18.83 -19.45
N MET A 109 -0.70 -20.00 -19.37
CA MET A 109 -0.82 -20.88 -18.20
C MET A 109 -0.07 -20.30 -16.99
N SER A 110 1.08 -19.65 -17.23
CA SER A 110 1.79 -18.87 -16.21
C SER A 110 0.94 -17.72 -15.64
N LEU A 111 0.19 -17.02 -16.50
CA LEU A 111 -0.73 -15.95 -16.09
C LEU A 111 -1.89 -16.49 -15.23
N LEU A 112 -2.49 -17.62 -15.62
CA LEU A 112 -3.55 -18.26 -14.84
C LEU A 112 -3.03 -18.74 -13.48
N MET A 113 -1.88 -19.42 -13.45
CA MET A 113 -1.25 -19.82 -12.18
C MET A 113 -0.94 -18.61 -11.29
N ALA A 114 -0.35 -17.54 -11.85
CA ALA A 114 -0.05 -16.34 -11.09
C ALA A 114 -1.32 -15.66 -10.55
N SER A 115 -2.42 -15.68 -11.31
CA SER A 115 -3.71 -15.11 -10.90
C SER A 115 -4.36 -15.93 -9.78
N THR A 116 -4.36 -17.27 -9.90
CA THR A 116 -4.90 -18.16 -8.86
C THR A 116 -4.05 -18.13 -7.58
N ALA A 117 -2.72 -18.13 -7.72
CA ALA A 117 -1.80 -17.95 -6.59
C ALA A 117 -2.05 -16.60 -5.90
N GLY A 118 -2.26 -15.54 -6.69
CA GLY A 118 -2.60 -14.21 -6.20
C GLY A 118 -3.90 -14.19 -5.40
N ALA A 119 -4.96 -14.81 -5.92
CA ALA A 119 -6.26 -14.90 -5.25
C ALA A 119 -6.17 -15.70 -3.92
N LEU A 120 -5.50 -16.85 -3.93
CA LEU A 120 -5.29 -17.66 -2.72
C LEU A 120 -4.45 -16.93 -1.67
N ASN A 121 -3.38 -16.26 -2.10
CA ASN A 121 -2.57 -15.42 -1.23
C ASN A 121 -3.41 -14.27 -0.64
N MET A 122 -4.23 -13.61 -1.45
CA MET A 122 -5.13 -12.53 -0.99
C MET A 122 -6.04 -13.04 0.13
N SER A 123 -6.68 -14.20 -0.07
CA SER A 123 -7.58 -14.79 0.93
C SER A 123 -6.90 -15.05 2.28
N MET A 124 -5.62 -15.42 2.31
CA MET A 124 -4.87 -15.62 3.55
C MET A 124 -4.30 -14.33 4.15
N THR A 125 -4.00 -13.34 3.32
CA THR A 125 -3.26 -12.13 3.75
C THR A 125 -4.18 -10.96 4.12
N LEU A 126 -5.42 -10.96 3.63
CA LEU A 126 -6.40 -9.91 3.91
C LEU A 126 -6.66 -9.64 5.40
N PRO A 127 -6.75 -10.65 6.29
CA PRO A 127 -6.92 -10.38 7.73
C PRO A 127 -5.77 -9.54 8.31
N LEU A 128 -4.53 -9.84 7.92
CA LEU A 128 -3.35 -9.09 8.35
C LEU A 128 -3.30 -7.70 7.69
N GLU A 129 -3.72 -7.59 6.42
CA GLU A 129 -3.82 -6.31 5.73
C GLU A 129 -4.82 -5.40 6.44
N MET A 130 -5.98 -5.93 6.86
CA MET A 130 -7.00 -5.18 7.59
C MET A 130 -6.47 -4.68 8.94
N ILE A 131 -5.81 -5.54 9.72
CA ILE A 131 -5.22 -5.13 11.00
C ILE A 131 -4.19 -4.02 10.79
N ASN A 132 -3.33 -4.15 9.78
CA ASN A 132 -2.35 -3.12 9.45
C ASN A 132 -3.02 -1.81 9.03
N THR A 133 -4.07 -1.85 8.20
CA THR A 133 -4.81 -0.64 7.80
C THR A 133 -5.42 0.05 9.02
N ARG A 134 -6.05 -0.68 9.94
CA ARG A 134 -6.60 -0.10 11.18
C ARG A 134 -5.52 0.44 12.13
N ALA A 135 -4.40 -0.26 12.26
CA ALA A 135 -3.27 0.20 13.06
C ALA A 135 -2.68 1.53 12.54
N GLN A 136 -2.67 1.75 11.23
CA GLN A 136 -2.18 3.00 10.62
C GLN A 136 -3.11 4.20 10.86
N ILE A 137 -4.38 3.94 11.15
CA ILE A 137 -5.44 4.94 11.37
C ILE A 137 -5.62 5.24 12.86
N GLN A 138 -5.39 4.29 13.76
CA GLN A 138 -5.62 4.49 15.21
C GLN A 138 -4.99 5.76 15.79
N ALA A 139 -3.78 6.10 15.36
CA ALA A 139 -3.08 7.27 15.88
C ALA A 139 -3.67 8.62 15.44
N SER A 140 -4.64 8.66 14.51
CA SER A 140 -5.43 9.88 14.25
C SER A 140 -6.70 10.03 15.09
N ASP A 141 -7.23 8.93 15.65
CA ASP A 141 -8.45 8.99 16.48
C ASP A 141 -8.14 9.57 17.88
N ASP A 142 -6.96 9.26 18.42
CA ASP A 142 -6.49 9.67 19.76
C ASP A 142 -6.27 11.20 19.89
N GLU A 143 -6.12 11.94 18.78
CA GLU A 143 -6.00 13.42 18.80
C GLU A 143 -7.34 14.15 18.79
N SER A 144 -8.47 13.47 18.53
CA SER A 144 -9.78 14.14 18.45
C SER A 144 -10.53 14.20 19.79
N SER A 145 -10.03 13.51 20.80
CA SER A 145 -10.47 13.62 22.19
C SER A 145 -9.72 14.76 22.91
N ASP A 146 -9.85 15.97 22.39
CA ASP A 146 -9.46 17.21 23.09
C ASP A 146 -10.71 17.72 23.83
N SER A 147 -11.15 16.94 24.83
CA SER A 147 -12.15 17.36 25.80
C SER A 147 -11.48 17.44 27.17
N ASP A 148 -11.51 18.63 27.75
CA ASP A 148 -11.04 19.04 29.08
C ASP A 148 -11.57 18.16 30.24
N ASP A 149 -11.19 16.89 30.32
CA ASP A 149 -11.37 16.10 31.54
C ASP A 149 -10.07 15.40 31.92
N LYS A 150 -9.24 16.12 32.67
CA LYS A 150 -8.03 15.63 33.34
C LYS A 150 -8.36 14.82 34.59
N THR A 151 -9.27 13.85 34.46
CA THR A 151 -9.65 12.98 35.59
C THR A 151 -9.86 11.55 35.14
N GLU A 152 -8.85 10.97 34.50
CA GLU A 152 -8.31 9.63 34.74
C GLU A 152 -7.35 9.31 33.60
N ALA A 153 -6.06 9.20 33.94
CA ALA A 153 -5.01 8.78 33.03
C ALA A 153 -5.26 7.34 32.56
N LYS A 154 -6.09 7.16 31.53
CA LYS A 154 -5.88 6.04 30.60
C LYS A 154 -4.69 6.43 29.77
N GLU A 155 -3.52 5.93 30.18
CA GLU A 155 -2.33 5.87 29.33
C GLU A 155 -2.76 5.59 27.89
N GLY A 156 -2.29 6.42 26.95
CA GLY A 156 -2.50 6.28 25.51
C GLY A 156 -1.85 5.00 24.98
N HIS A 157 -2.37 3.85 25.39
CA HIS A 157 -1.88 2.55 25.02
C HIS A 157 -2.42 2.28 23.63
N ARG A 158 -1.61 2.59 22.61
CA ARG A 158 -1.88 2.18 21.24
C ARG A 158 -2.17 0.70 21.24
N ARG A 159 -3.37 0.33 20.80
CA ARG A 159 -3.85 -1.04 20.89
C ARG A 159 -2.90 -2.00 20.19
N GLY A 160 -2.55 -3.08 20.89
CA GLY A 160 -1.72 -4.13 20.31
C GLY A 160 -2.39 -4.77 19.09
N MET A 161 -1.60 -5.38 18.21
CA MET A 161 -2.11 -6.13 17.04
C MET A 161 -3.20 -7.15 17.43
N TRP A 162 -3.08 -7.75 18.62
CA TRP A 162 -4.03 -8.70 19.17
C TRP A 162 -5.33 -8.06 19.64
N GLU A 163 -5.27 -6.87 20.24
CA GLU A 163 -6.44 -6.11 20.68
C GLU A 163 -7.23 -5.60 19.47
N LEU A 164 -6.52 -5.12 18.45
CA LEU A 164 -7.10 -4.80 17.14
C LEU A 164 -7.80 -5.99 16.51
N ALA A 165 -7.18 -7.18 16.53
CA ALA A 165 -7.81 -8.39 16.00
C ALA A 165 -9.08 -8.77 16.78
N LYS A 166 -9.06 -8.68 18.11
CA LYS A 166 -10.24 -8.90 18.96
C LYS A 166 -11.36 -7.91 18.67
N GLU A 167 -11.02 -6.63 18.48
CA GLU A 167 -11.97 -5.58 18.12
C GLU A 167 -12.61 -5.86 16.75
N ILE A 168 -11.81 -6.16 15.72
CA ILE A 168 -12.31 -6.52 14.39
C ILE A 168 -13.27 -7.73 14.46
N TYR A 169 -12.90 -8.75 15.25
CA TYR A 169 -13.72 -9.93 15.44
C TYR A 169 -15.03 -9.63 16.19
N ALA A 170 -15.02 -8.69 17.14
CA ALA A 170 -16.20 -8.33 17.92
C ALA A 170 -17.26 -7.55 17.12
N GLU A 171 -16.91 -7.01 15.93
CA GLU A 171 -17.85 -6.26 15.09
C GLU A 171 -18.85 -7.15 14.33
N ASP A 172 -18.34 -8.03 13.45
CA ASP A 172 -19.13 -8.93 12.60
C ASP A 172 -18.49 -10.33 12.53
N GLY A 173 -17.71 -10.70 13.54
CA GLY A 173 -17.01 -11.99 13.59
C GLY A 173 -15.91 -12.10 12.54
N LEU A 174 -15.78 -13.30 11.97
CA LEU A 174 -14.71 -13.62 11.02
C LEU A 174 -14.85 -12.86 9.69
N GLN A 175 -16.07 -12.47 9.29
CA GLN A 175 -16.31 -11.78 8.01
C GLN A 175 -15.69 -10.38 7.96
N SER A 176 -15.55 -9.71 9.12
CA SER A 176 -14.91 -8.39 9.20
C SER A 176 -13.54 -8.37 8.55
N PHE A 177 -12.72 -9.41 8.78
CA PHE A 177 -11.34 -9.51 8.25
C PHE A 177 -11.24 -9.52 6.72
N TRP A 178 -12.32 -9.86 6.02
CA TRP A 178 -12.39 -9.86 4.55
C TRP A 178 -13.12 -8.63 3.99
N LYS A 179 -13.46 -7.63 4.83
CA LYS A 179 -13.94 -6.33 4.34
C LYS A 179 -12.90 -5.72 3.40
N GLY A 180 -13.32 -5.43 2.17
CA GLY A 180 -12.43 -4.99 1.09
C GLY A 180 -11.91 -6.10 0.17
N PHE A 181 -12.39 -7.34 0.28
CA PHE A 181 -12.06 -8.43 -0.67
C PHE A 181 -12.48 -8.10 -2.11
N ILE A 182 -13.72 -7.64 -2.31
CA ILE A 182 -14.23 -7.27 -3.65
C ILE A 182 -13.42 -6.14 -4.30
N PRO A 183 -13.20 -4.98 -3.66
CA PRO A 183 -12.37 -3.94 -4.27
C PRO A 183 -10.93 -4.42 -4.46
N SER A 184 -10.41 -5.27 -3.58
CA SER A 184 -9.11 -5.92 -3.75
C SER A 184 -9.00 -6.74 -5.03
N MET A 185 -10.02 -7.54 -5.36
CA MET A 185 -10.07 -8.31 -6.61
C MET A 185 -10.12 -7.41 -7.84
N VAL A 186 -10.90 -6.33 -7.80
CA VAL A 186 -10.92 -5.34 -8.89
C VAL A 186 -9.52 -4.71 -9.07
N LEU A 187 -8.82 -4.44 -7.97
CA LEU A 187 -7.47 -3.87 -7.99
C LEU A 187 -6.38 -4.82 -8.51
N VAL A 188 -6.64 -6.12 -8.65
CA VAL A 188 -5.73 -7.06 -9.35
C VAL A 188 -5.56 -6.67 -10.82
N SER A 189 -6.48 -5.90 -11.40
CA SER A 189 -6.34 -5.33 -12.74
C SER A 189 -5.29 -4.20 -12.83
N ASN A 190 -4.90 -3.57 -11.71
CA ASN A 190 -3.99 -2.42 -11.72
C ASN A 190 -2.62 -2.76 -12.35
N PRO A 191 -1.94 -3.86 -11.99
CA PRO A 191 -0.74 -4.32 -12.69
C PRO A 191 -0.96 -4.52 -14.19
N SER A 192 -2.07 -5.12 -14.61
CA SER A 192 -2.37 -5.37 -16.03
C SER A 192 -2.50 -4.07 -16.83
N ILE A 193 -3.19 -3.08 -16.28
CA ILE A 193 -3.31 -1.73 -16.86
C ILE A 193 -1.93 -1.08 -16.95
N ASN A 194 -1.14 -1.15 -15.86
CA ASN A 194 0.20 -0.60 -15.81
C ASN A 194 1.13 -1.20 -16.88
N TYR A 195 1.19 -2.53 -17.00
CA TYR A 195 2.02 -3.20 -18.00
C TYR A 195 1.55 -2.90 -19.43
N THR A 196 0.25 -2.89 -19.68
CA THR A 196 -0.30 -2.56 -21.00
C THR A 196 0.09 -1.15 -21.44
N ILE A 197 -0.01 -0.17 -20.53
CA ILE A 197 0.38 1.20 -20.81
C ILE A 197 1.89 1.29 -21.01
N PHE A 198 2.67 0.65 -20.14
CA PHE A 198 4.13 0.61 -20.24
C PHE A 198 4.59 0.03 -21.58
N ASP A 199 4.04 -1.10 -22.00
CA ASP A 199 4.39 -1.75 -23.27
C ASP A 199 4.01 -0.89 -24.47
N LYS A 200 2.82 -0.27 -24.45
CA LYS A 200 2.41 0.67 -25.51
C LYS A 200 3.33 1.89 -25.59
N LEU A 201 3.69 2.49 -24.44
CA LEU A 201 4.58 3.64 -24.38
C LEU A 201 6.01 3.27 -24.83
N LYS A 202 6.51 2.11 -24.40
CA LYS A 202 7.80 1.56 -24.82
C LYS A 202 7.86 1.33 -26.32
N LEU A 203 6.84 0.69 -26.90
CA LEU A 203 6.75 0.45 -28.34
C LEU A 203 6.73 1.77 -29.13
N ARG A 204 5.92 2.75 -28.70
CA ARG A 204 5.87 4.08 -29.35
C ARG A 204 7.21 4.78 -29.34
N LEU A 205 7.93 4.77 -28.21
CA LEU A 205 9.25 5.41 -28.11
C LEU A 205 10.31 4.68 -28.94
N GLN A 206 10.31 3.35 -28.93
CA GLN A 206 11.22 2.55 -29.76
C GLN A 206 11.00 2.81 -31.26
N MET A 207 9.75 2.87 -31.71
CA MET A 207 9.40 3.19 -33.10
C MET A 207 9.80 4.62 -33.47
N SER A 208 9.60 5.59 -32.57
CA SER A 208 10.02 6.98 -32.80
C SER A 208 11.54 7.11 -32.93
N LYS A 209 12.32 6.39 -32.11
CA LYS A 209 13.79 6.36 -32.21
C LYS A 209 14.27 5.70 -33.49
N MET A 210 13.66 4.59 -33.91
CA MET A 210 13.99 3.94 -35.18
C MET A 210 13.75 4.87 -36.38
N ALA A 211 12.64 5.61 -36.38
CA ALA A 211 12.32 6.58 -37.42
C ALA A 211 13.32 7.75 -37.44
N ALA A 212 13.77 8.21 -36.27
CA ALA A 212 14.72 9.32 -36.16
C ALA A 212 16.17 8.93 -36.50
N SER A 213 16.60 7.70 -36.21
CA SER A 213 17.98 7.26 -36.41
C SER A 213 18.22 6.48 -37.71
N ASN A 214 17.18 6.27 -38.54
CA ASN A 214 17.23 5.47 -39.77
C ASN A 214 17.95 4.11 -39.59
N ALA A 215 17.88 3.55 -38.38
CA ALA A 215 18.68 2.41 -37.98
C ALA A 215 17.84 1.14 -38.00
N ALA A 216 18.37 0.08 -38.61
CA ALA A 216 17.71 -1.23 -38.72
C ALA A 216 17.57 -1.99 -37.38
N ARG A 217 18.06 -1.45 -36.26
CA ARG A 217 18.07 -2.12 -34.95
C ARG A 217 17.50 -1.23 -33.84
N VAL A 218 16.61 -1.82 -33.04
CA VAL A 218 16.00 -1.23 -31.84
C VAL A 218 17.10 -0.72 -30.91
N SER A 219 17.18 0.59 -30.65
CA SER A 219 17.98 1.08 -29.52
C SER A 219 17.35 0.60 -28.21
N SER A 220 18.14 -0.03 -27.35
CA SER A 220 17.70 -0.37 -25.99
C SER A 220 17.30 0.91 -25.24
N LEU A 221 16.24 0.82 -24.42
CA LEU A 221 15.84 1.94 -23.57
C LEU A 221 16.95 2.23 -22.56
N THR A 222 17.29 3.51 -22.37
CA THR A 222 18.12 3.90 -21.24
C THR A 222 17.37 3.65 -19.94
N ALA A 223 18.10 3.48 -18.82
CA ALA A 223 17.49 3.26 -17.52
C ALA A 223 16.52 4.39 -17.12
N LEU A 224 16.87 5.64 -17.46
CA LEU A 224 16.06 6.81 -17.18
C LEU A 224 14.77 6.81 -18.02
N GLU A 225 14.84 6.47 -19.31
CA GLU A 225 13.65 6.37 -20.16
C GLU A 225 12.72 5.24 -19.69
N ALA A 226 13.26 4.06 -19.39
CA ALA A 226 12.47 2.96 -18.85
C ALA A 226 11.80 3.35 -17.53
N PHE A 227 12.52 4.07 -16.66
CA PHE A 227 11.97 4.60 -15.41
C PHE A 227 10.84 5.60 -15.64
N LEU A 228 11.02 6.59 -16.53
CA LEU A 228 10.00 7.60 -16.82
C LEU A 228 8.75 6.98 -17.44
N LEU A 229 8.91 6.08 -18.41
CA LEU A 229 7.78 5.37 -19.02
C LEU A 229 7.04 4.52 -17.97
N ALA A 230 7.77 3.84 -17.08
CA ALA A 230 7.18 3.07 -15.99
C ALA A 230 6.44 3.98 -14.97
N ALA A 231 6.99 5.15 -14.67
CA ALA A 231 6.37 6.12 -13.77
C ALA A 231 5.07 6.69 -14.35
N ILE A 232 5.06 7.06 -15.64
CA ILE A 232 3.86 7.53 -16.34
C ILE A 232 2.80 6.42 -16.40
N ALA A 233 3.20 5.21 -16.81
CA ALA A 233 2.28 4.06 -16.84
C ALA A 233 1.66 3.79 -15.48
N LYS A 234 2.46 3.84 -14.41
CA LYS A 234 1.99 3.62 -13.04
C LYS A 234 1.08 4.76 -12.57
N ALA A 235 1.35 6.00 -12.95
CA ALA A 235 0.52 7.15 -12.61
C ALA A 235 -0.86 7.02 -13.27
N VAL A 236 -0.92 6.74 -14.57
CA VAL A 236 -2.19 6.57 -15.30
C VAL A 236 -2.99 5.39 -14.73
N ALA A 237 -2.36 4.23 -14.54
CA ALA A 237 -3.02 3.07 -13.94
C ALA A 237 -3.56 3.40 -12.53
N THR A 238 -2.80 4.15 -11.74
CA THR A 238 -3.20 4.58 -10.40
C THR A 238 -4.39 5.52 -10.45
N ILE A 239 -4.40 6.52 -11.33
CA ILE A 239 -5.50 7.48 -11.47
C ILE A 239 -6.79 6.76 -11.87
N VAL A 240 -6.73 5.88 -12.87
CA VAL A 240 -7.89 5.12 -13.36
C VAL A 240 -8.49 4.23 -12.27
N THR A 241 -7.64 3.59 -11.45
CA THR A 241 -8.10 2.67 -10.40
C THR A 241 -8.30 3.36 -9.04
N TYR A 242 -7.99 4.66 -8.93
CA TYR A 242 -7.94 5.37 -7.66
C TYR A 242 -9.27 5.35 -6.88
N PRO A 243 -10.45 5.54 -7.50
CA PRO A 243 -11.71 5.47 -6.77
C PRO A 243 -11.90 4.15 -6.02
N VAL A 244 -11.47 3.03 -6.62
CA VAL A 244 -11.52 1.70 -6.01
C VAL A 244 -10.48 1.54 -4.91
N ILE A 245 -9.28 2.12 -5.08
CA ILE A 245 -8.25 2.14 -4.02
C ILE A 245 -8.79 2.87 -2.79
N ARG A 246 -9.42 4.03 -3.00
CA ARG A 246 -10.02 4.80 -1.91
C ARG A 246 -11.15 4.01 -1.24
N ALA A 247 -12.06 3.43 -2.01
CA ALA A 247 -13.14 2.61 -1.47
C ALA A 247 -12.60 1.42 -0.64
N LYS A 248 -11.56 0.72 -1.11
CA LYS A 248 -10.91 -0.35 -0.34
C LYS A 248 -10.44 0.15 1.03
N VAL A 249 -9.71 1.26 1.04
CA VAL A 249 -9.12 1.80 2.28
C VAL A 249 -10.20 2.26 3.25
N LEU A 250 -11.25 2.92 2.76
CA LEU A 250 -12.39 3.31 3.59
C LEU A 250 -13.13 2.09 4.15
N MET A 251 -13.34 1.04 3.36
CA MET A 251 -13.96 -0.21 3.84
C MET A 251 -13.13 -0.92 4.93
N GLN A 252 -11.81 -0.86 4.84
CA GLN A 252 -10.91 -1.44 5.84
C GLN A 252 -10.78 -0.56 7.09
N ALA A 253 -10.98 0.75 6.93
CA ALA A 253 -10.96 1.75 8.00
C ALA A 253 -12.23 1.75 8.85
N GLN A 254 -13.40 1.44 8.26
CA GLN A 254 -14.68 1.41 8.97
C GLN A 254 -14.61 0.55 10.22
N LYS A 255 -14.92 1.15 11.37
CA LYS A 255 -15.25 0.46 12.63
C LYS A 255 -16.77 0.41 12.73
N LYS A 256 -17.36 -0.79 12.80
CA LYS A 256 -18.80 -0.92 13.06
C LYS A 256 -19.02 -0.76 14.56
N GLN A 257 -19.94 0.11 14.98
CA GLN A 257 -20.25 0.24 16.40
C GLN A 257 -20.88 -1.06 16.94
N ILE A 258 -20.26 -1.62 17.97
CA ILE A 258 -20.80 -2.77 18.70
C ILE A 258 -22.01 -2.28 19.50
N ALA A 259 -23.20 -2.73 19.13
CA ALA A 259 -24.43 -2.48 19.87
C ALA A 259 -24.29 -3.00 21.31
N GLY A 260 -24.00 -2.10 22.26
CA GLY A 260 -23.94 -2.42 23.68
C GLY A 260 -22.87 -1.71 24.52
N LYS A 261 -21.93 -0.93 23.96
CA LYS A 261 -20.85 -0.33 24.77
C LYS A 261 -20.58 1.18 24.67
N GLN A 262 -21.44 1.98 24.04
CA GLN A 262 -21.25 3.45 23.97
C GLN A 262 -22.57 4.23 24.02
N ALA A 263 -23.30 4.12 25.13
CA ALA A 263 -24.33 5.10 25.49
C ALA A 263 -23.79 6.23 26.41
N ALA A 264 -22.48 6.29 26.66
CA ALA A 264 -21.92 7.10 27.76
C ALA A 264 -20.67 7.93 27.42
N SER A 265 -20.38 8.21 26.15
CA SER A 265 -19.33 9.19 25.81
C SER A 265 -19.76 10.00 24.59
N GLY A 266 -20.41 11.14 24.85
CA GLY A 266 -20.69 12.13 23.82
C GLY A 266 -19.38 12.73 23.30
N HIS A 267 -19.35 13.08 22.02
CA HIS A 267 -18.21 13.63 21.27
C HIS A 267 -17.17 12.61 20.78
N HIS A 268 -17.59 11.58 20.06
CA HIS A 268 -16.74 10.92 19.07
C HIS A 268 -17.16 11.37 17.68
N HIS A 269 -16.23 11.88 16.88
CA HIS A 269 -16.46 12.21 15.47
C HIS A 269 -17.17 11.05 14.78
N HIS A 270 -18.39 11.29 14.32
CA HIS A 270 -19.15 10.38 13.47
C HIS A 270 -18.41 10.24 12.15
N HIS A 271 -17.50 9.27 12.04
CA HIS A 271 -17.11 8.80 10.71
C HIS A 271 -18.36 8.19 10.09
N ALA A 272 -18.93 8.87 9.09
CA ALA A 272 -20.16 8.43 8.44
C ALA A 272 -20.05 6.96 8.04
N GLU A 273 -21.05 6.13 8.38
CA GLU A 273 -21.05 4.72 7.99
C GLU A 273 -21.07 4.62 6.45
N MET A 274 -19.91 4.38 5.84
CA MET A 274 -19.74 4.29 4.39
C MET A 274 -20.44 3.07 3.74
N GLY A 275 -21.17 2.24 4.52
CA GLY A 275 -21.87 1.03 4.05
C GLY A 275 -20.98 -0.21 3.94
N ASN A 276 -21.60 -1.38 3.72
CA ASN A 276 -20.92 -2.69 3.71
C ASN A 276 -20.46 -3.11 2.29
N SER A 277 -20.91 -2.41 1.25
CA SER A 277 -20.61 -2.73 -0.14
C SER A 277 -19.77 -1.64 -0.80
N MET A 278 -18.83 -2.04 -1.66
CA MET A 278 -18.01 -1.13 -2.46
C MET A 278 -18.85 -0.08 -3.21
N VAL A 279 -20.02 -0.48 -3.72
CA VAL A 279 -20.91 0.43 -4.45
C VAL A 279 -21.54 1.47 -3.50
N GLN A 280 -21.89 1.08 -2.29
CA GLN A 280 -22.42 1.99 -1.26
C GLN A 280 -21.36 3.01 -0.85
N VAL A 281 -20.13 2.53 -0.61
CA VAL A 281 -18.98 3.38 -0.26
C VAL A 281 -18.70 4.38 -1.37
N LEU A 282 -18.64 3.94 -2.63
CA LEU A 282 -18.43 4.83 -3.78
C LEU A 282 -19.57 5.84 -3.95
N ARG A 283 -20.82 5.42 -3.74
CA ARG A 283 -21.96 6.33 -3.79
C ARG A 283 -21.89 7.38 -2.67
N ARG A 284 -21.55 6.96 -1.46
CA ARG A 284 -21.45 7.85 -0.29
C ARG A 284 -20.33 8.87 -0.43
N ILE A 285 -19.18 8.48 -1.01
CA ILE A 285 -18.13 9.42 -1.40
C ILE A 285 -18.68 10.52 -2.31
N GLY A 286 -19.46 10.14 -3.33
CA GLY A 286 -20.04 11.08 -4.28
C GLY A 286 -21.06 12.02 -3.64
N GLU A 287 -21.86 11.53 -2.70
CA GLU A 287 -22.89 12.30 -1.98
C GLU A 287 -22.27 13.28 -0.97
N LEU A 288 -21.30 12.82 -0.17
CA LEU A 288 -20.66 13.60 0.90
C LEU A 288 -19.66 14.62 0.32
N GLU A 289 -18.72 14.16 -0.50
CA GLU A 289 -17.57 14.96 -0.93
C GLU A 289 -17.62 15.41 -2.40
N GLY A 290 -18.59 14.92 -3.16
CA GLY A 290 -18.71 15.20 -4.59
C GLY A 290 -17.62 14.53 -5.44
N PRO A 291 -17.49 14.94 -6.72
CA PRO A 291 -16.55 14.32 -7.68
C PRO A 291 -15.08 14.42 -7.27
N SER A 292 -14.71 15.47 -6.53
CA SER A 292 -13.33 15.66 -6.07
C SER A 292 -12.94 14.69 -4.95
N GLY A 293 -13.93 14.19 -4.19
CA GLY A 293 -13.73 13.26 -3.10
C GLY A 293 -13.09 11.95 -3.54
N TYR A 294 -13.49 11.42 -4.70
CA TYR A 294 -12.91 10.18 -5.23
C TYR A 294 -11.39 10.21 -5.33
N PHE A 295 -10.79 11.39 -5.53
CA PHE A 295 -9.35 11.59 -5.72
C PHE A 295 -8.63 12.17 -4.49
N LYS A 296 -9.29 12.25 -3.33
CA LYS A 296 -8.66 12.70 -2.07
C LYS A 296 -7.50 11.78 -1.71
N GLY A 297 -6.29 12.37 -1.59
CA GLY A 297 -5.04 11.64 -1.32
C GLY A 297 -4.30 11.11 -2.56
N CYS A 298 -4.81 11.33 -3.79
CA CYS A 298 -4.20 10.78 -5.00
C CYS A 298 -2.78 11.31 -5.24
N SER A 299 -2.55 12.60 -5.01
CA SER A 299 -1.22 13.21 -5.11
C SER A 299 -0.22 12.60 -4.12
N ALA A 300 -0.65 12.35 -2.88
CA ALA A 300 0.17 11.69 -1.87
C ALA A 300 0.49 10.24 -2.27
N GLN A 301 -0.48 9.53 -2.85
CA GLN A 301 -0.25 8.19 -3.38
C GLN A 301 0.75 8.17 -4.54
N LEU A 302 0.61 9.09 -5.50
CA LEU A 302 1.52 9.18 -6.65
C LEU A 302 2.94 9.50 -6.19
N PHE A 303 3.10 10.48 -5.30
CA PHE A 303 4.39 10.84 -4.74
C PHE A 303 5.03 9.69 -3.96
N ASN A 304 4.26 9.03 -3.08
CA ASN A 304 4.72 7.85 -2.36
C ASN A 304 5.13 6.74 -3.33
N THR A 305 4.36 6.51 -4.41
CA THR A 305 4.70 5.50 -5.43
C THR A 305 6.02 5.79 -6.14
N VAL A 306 6.30 7.04 -6.49
CA VAL A 306 7.57 7.44 -7.12
C VAL A 306 8.75 7.22 -6.17
N ILE A 307 8.64 7.64 -4.91
CA ILE A 307 9.69 7.41 -3.91
C ILE A 307 9.91 5.91 -3.68
N LYS A 308 8.83 5.13 -3.58
CA LYS A 308 8.91 3.67 -3.44
C LYS A 308 9.69 3.03 -4.58
N SER A 309 9.37 3.41 -5.82
CA SER A 309 10.06 2.92 -7.01
C SER A 309 11.54 3.32 -7.01
N ALA A 310 11.86 4.58 -6.68
CA ALA A 310 13.23 5.07 -6.64
C ALA A 310 14.07 4.35 -5.57
N LEU A 311 13.56 4.22 -4.35
CA LEU A 311 14.25 3.53 -3.26
C LEU A 311 14.40 2.03 -3.52
N LEU A 312 13.40 1.39 -4.13
CA LEU A 312 13.48 -0.02 -4.51
C LEU A 312 14.60 -0.24 -5.53
N VAL A 313 14.69 0.59 -6.57
CA VAL A 313 15.75 0.50 -7.59
C VAL A 313 17.13 0.77 -6.95
N MET A 314 17.25 1.82 -6.15
CA MET A 314 18.50 2.16 -5.45
C MET A 314 18.96 1.01 -4.54
N THR A 315 18.03 0.45 -3.75
CA THR A 315 18.32 -0.67 -2.85
C THR A 315 18.71 -1.92 -3.64
N LYS A 316 17.99 -2.23 -4.72
CA LYS A 316 18.32 -3.34 -5.61
C LYS A 316 19.74 -3.19 -6.17
N GLU A 317 20.09 -2.02 -6.70
CA GLU A 317 21.43 -1.76 -7.24
C GLU A 317 22.53 -1.91 -6.18
N GLN A 318 22.31 -1.39 -4.98
CA GLN A 318 23.28 -1.53 -3.89
C GLN A 318 23.46 -3.00 -3.51
N ILE A 319 22.36 -3.74 -3.34
CA ILE A 319 22.42 -5.18 -3.06
C ILE A 319 23.16 -5.91 -4.18
N THR A 320 22.85 -5.65 -5.46
CA THR A 320 23.55 -6.30 -6.58
C THR A 320 25.04 -5.98 -6.59
N LYS A 321 25.44 -4.73 -6.32
CA LYS A 321 26.86 -4.33 -6.22
C LYS A 321 27.58 -5.06 -5.09
N TYR A 322 26.97 -5.13 -3.90
CA TYR A 322 27.53 -5.87 -2.77
C TYR A 322 27.61 -7.38 -3.06
N THR A 323 26.55 -7.99 -3.58
CA THR A 323 26.55 -9.40 -3.97
C THR A 323 27.64 -9.70 -4.99
N MET A 324 27.79 -8.86 -6.03
CA MET A 324 28.86 -9.04 -7.02
C MET A 324 30.26 -8.89 -6.41
N ARG A 325 30.48 -7.94 -5.48
CA ARG A 325 31.75 -7.79 -4.77
C ARG A 325 32.06 -9.02 -3.91
N VAL A 326 31.09 -9.51 -3.15
CA VAL A 326 31.24 -10.70 -2.30
C VAL A 326 31.50 -11.94 -3.17
N LEU A 327 30.73 -12.13 -4.24
CA LEU A 327 30.91 -13.24 -5.18
C LEU A 327 32.28 -13.18 -5.87
N TYR A 328 32.74 -11.98 -6.23
CA TYR A 328 34.08 -11.77 -6.79
C TYR A 328 35.18 -12.11 -5.79
N LEU A 329 35.04 -11.71 -4.52
CA LEU A 329 36.00 -12.05 -3.45
C LEU A 329 36.01 -13.55 -3.16
N LEU A 330 34.84 -14.21 -3.13
CA LEU A 330 34.73 -15.66 -2.96
C LEU A 330 35.36 -16.40 -4.15
N ARG A 331 35.12 -15.95 -5.38
CA ARG A 331 35.72 -16.55 -6.58
C ARG A 331 37.24 -16.36 -6.61
N ARG A 332 37.73 -15.19 -6.21
CA ARG A 332 39.16 -14.86 -6.07
C ARG A 332 39.85 -15.67 -4.97
N ASN A 333 39.13 -16.07 -3.92
CA ASN A 333 39.68 -16.93 -2.86
C ASN A 333 39.57 -18.43 -3.18
N ALA A 334 38.65 -18.85 -4.07
CA ALA A 334 38.51 -20.23 -4.53
C ALA A 334 39.52 -20.61 -5.63
N THR A 335 39.95 -19.67 -6.47
CA THR A 335 40.94 -19.94 -7.55
C THR A 335 42.35 -20.31 -7.07
N PRO A 336 42.90 -19.72 -5.99
CA PRO A 336 44.22 -20.07 -5.47
C PRO A 336 44.30 -21.51 -4.94
N GLN A 337 43.25 -22.00 -4.28
CA GLN A 337 43.24 -23.35 -3.70
C GLN A 337 43.02 -24.43 -4.76
N ALA A 338 42.11 -24.22 -5.72
CA ALA A 338 41.90 -25.14 -6.83
C ALA A 338 43.13 -25.24 -7.76
N ALA A 339 43.86 -24.14 -7.96
CA ALA A 339 45.12 -24.15 -8.71
C ALA A 339 46.26 -24.86 -7.95
N LEU A 340 46.26 -24.81 -6.61
CA LEU A 340 47.25 -25.49 -5.78
C LEU A 340 46.99 -27.00 -5.67
N GLU A 341 45.72 -27.43 -5.69
CA GLU A 341 45.34 -28.85 -5.75
C GLU A 341 45.55 -29.45 -7.15
N ALA A 342 45.25 -28.71 -8.21
CA ALA A 342 45.53 -29.13 -9.58
C ALA A 342 47.04 -29.16 -9.93
N ALA A 343 47.88 -28.44 -9.18
CA ALA A 343 49.34 -28.50 -9.31
C ALA A 343 49.99 -29.62 -8.48
N LYS A 344 49.20 -30.34 -7.65
CA LYS A 344 49.65 -31.46 -6.81
C LYS A 344 49.15 -32.83 -7.31
N ALA A 345 48.30 -32.86 -8.34
CA ALA A 345 47.81 -34.06 -9.02
C ALA A 345 48.59 -34.28 -10.32
#